data_AF-A0A2K4WFT2-F1
#
_entry.id   AF-A0A2K4WFT2-F1
#
_cell.length_a   1.000
_cell.length_b   1.000
_cell.length_c   1.000
_cell.angle_alpha   90.00
_cell.angle_beta   90.00
_cell.angle_gamma   90.00
#
_symmetry.space_group_name_H-M   'P 1'
#
loop_
_entity.id
_entity.type
_entity.pdbx_description
1 polymer ?
#
loop_
_entity_poly.entity_id
_entity_poly.type
_entity_poly.pdbx_seq_one_letter_code
_entity_poly.pdbx_strand_id
1 'polypeptide(L)'
;MQINQQKTVQVDVTELHLHIKVSDGFAAGLKDAQGEEVASYGGYVPDFFPGNHYGDYLILNIDLETGQIKNWKKPVAADIERMIEAEED
;
A
#
# COMPACT_ATOMS: atom_id res chain seq x y z
N MET A 1 -38.07 29.54 -18.21
CA MET A 1 -38.19 28.15 -17.74
C MET A 1 -36.79 27.61 -17.51
N GLN A 2 -36.51 27.02 -16.35
CA GLN A 2 -35.20 26.44 -16.03
C GLN A 2 -35.34 24.92 -15.95
N ILE A 3 -34.30 24.19 -16.36
CA ILE A 3 -34.26 22.73 -16.31
C ILE A 3 -32.92 22.26 -15.75
N ASN A 4 -32.92 21.05 -15.17
CA ASN A 4 -31.70 20.38 -14.74
C ASN A 4 -31.08 19.62 -15.92
N GLN A 5 -29.75 19.67 -16.02
CA GLN A 5 -28.97 18.94 -17.04
C GLN A 5 -27.76 18.27 -16.38
N GLN A 6 -27.48 17.01 -16.75
CA GLN A 6 -26.18 16.39 -16.53
C GLN A 6 -25.24 16.77 -17.69
N LYS A 7 -24.08 17.33 -17.36
CA LYS A 7 -23.04 17.70 -18.32
C LYS A 7 -21.79 16.86 -18.07
N THR A 8 -21.31 16.16 -19.10
CA THR A 8 -19.99 15.54 -19.07
C THR A 8 -18.92 16.62 -19.20
N VAL A 9 -17.96 16.62 -18.29
CA VAL A 9 -16.78 17.49 -18.33
C VAL A 9 -15.53 16.63 -18.25
N GLN A 10 -14.47 17.04 -18.95
CA GLN A 10 -13.15 16.47 -18.78
C GLN A 10 -12.51 17.09 -17.55
N VAL A 11 -11.81 16.27 -16.77
CA VAL A 11 -11.07 16.69 -15.58
C VAL A 11 -9.69 16.05 -15.60
N ASP A 12 -8.69 16.83 -15.20
CA ASP A 12 -7.34 16.32 -15.01
C ASP A 12 -7.26 15.62 -13.65
N VAL A 13 -7.03 14.31 -13.67
CA VAL A 13 -6.85 13.50 -12.46
C VAL A 13 -5.38 13.19 -12.28
N THR A 14 -4.88 13.30 -11.04
CA THR A 14 -3.45 13.17 -10.74
C THR A 14 -3.13 12.05 -9.77
N GLU A 15 -4.09 11.63 -8.93
CA GLU A 15 -3.82 10.70 -7.84
C GLU A 15 -5.01 9.77 -7.59
N LEU A 16 -4.70 8.51 -7.30
CA LEU A 16 -5.65 7.48 -6.87
C LEU A 16 -5.45 7.19 -5.39
N HIS A 17 -6.51 7.35 -4.59
CA HIS A 17 -6.50 7.09 -3.14
C HIS A 17 -7.20 5.77 -2.87
N LEU A 18 -6.44 4.80 -2.35
CA LEU A 18 -6.94 3.45 -2.06
C LEU A 18 -6.97 3.20 -0.55
N HIS A 19 -8.07 2.61 -0.10
CA HIS A 19 -8.26 2.09 1.25
C HIS A 19 -8.60 0.61 1.13
N ILE A 20 -7.59 -0.24 1.27
CA ILE A 20 -7.71 -1.68 1.04
C ILE A 20 -7.81 -2.36 2.39
N LYS A 21 -8.94 -3.01 2.67
CA LYS A 21 -9.08 -3.84 3.87
C LYS A 21 -8.43 -5.20 3.63
N VAL A 22 -7.50 -5.57 4.51
CA VAL A 22 -6.90 -6.90 4.57
C VAL A 22 -7.67 -7.71 5.61
N SER A 23 -8.57 -8.57 5.12
CA SER A 23 -9.32 -9.50 5.98
C SER A 23 -8.59 -10.84 5.93
N ASP A 24 -8.35 -11.46 7.08
CA ASP A 24 -7.70 -12.77 7.30
C ASP A 24 -6.16 -12.78 7.33
N GLY A 25 -5.49 -12.05 6.46
CA GLY A 25 -4.03 -12.01 6.50
C GLY A 25 -3.37 -11.21 5.39
N PHE A 26 -2.29 -10.55 5.76
CA PHE A 26 -1.31 -9.93 4.89
C PHE A 26 -0.17 -10.92 4.65
N ALA A 27 0.28 -11.03 3.42
CA ALA A 27 1.48 -11.80 3.07
C ALA A 27 2.43 -10.94 2.23
N ALA A 28 3.73 -11.03 2.52
CA ALA A 28 4.79 -10.40 1.75
C ALA A 28 5.98 -11.35 1.57
N GLY A 29 6.72 -11.17 0.48
CA GLY A 29 7.95 -11.91 0.20
C GLY A 29 9.08 -10.95 -0.15
N LEU A 30 10.26 -11.18 0.40
CA LEU A 30 11.48 -10.45 0.10
C LEU A 30 12.31 -11.26 -0.88
N LYS A 31 12.76 -10.59 -1.94
CA LYS A 31 13.60 -11.20 -2.98
C LYS A 31 14.95 -10.51 -3.04
N ASP A 32 15.98 -11.30 -3.28
CA ASP A 32 17.31 -10.78 -3.55
C ASP A 32 17.43 -10.20 -4.98
N ALA A 33 18.64 -9.77 -5.34
CA ALA A 33 18.92 -9.21 -6.66
C ALA A 33 18.83 -10.25 -7.80
N GLN A 34 18.86 -11.55 -7.48
CA GLN A 34 18.72 -12.66 -8.42
C GLN A 34 17.25 -13.05 -8.59
N GLY A 35 16.36 -12.54 -7.72
CA GLY A 35 14.93 -12.83 -7.73
C GLY A 35 14.55 -14.04 -6.87
N GLU A 36 15.49 -14.58 -6.11
CA GLU A 36 15.27 -15.68 -5.18
C GLU A 36 14.66 -15.15 -3.88
N GLU A 37 13.71 -15.90 -3.31
CA GLU A 37 13.05 -15.52 -2.07
C GLU A 37 13.98 -15.75 -0.87
N VAL A 38 14.24 -14.69 -0.10
CA VAL A 38 15.16 -14.72 1.05
C VAL A 38 14.44 -14.67 2.39
N ALA A 39 13.18 -14.23 2.41
CA ALA A 39 12.30 -14.28 3.57
C ALA A 39 10.85 -14.04 3.15
N SER A 40 9.93 -14.56 3.95
CA SER A 40 8.49 -14.32 3.86
C SER A 40 8.00 -13.51 5.06
N TYR A 41 6.76 -13.03 4.97
CA TYR A 41 6.00 -12.52 6.09
C TYR A 41 4.54 -12.89 5.91
N GLY A 42 3.91 -13.41 6.95
CA GLY A 42 2.49 -13.68 7.09
C GLY A 42 1.98 -13.08 8.40
N GLY A 43 0.92 -12.27 8.34
CA GLY A 43 0.38 -11.64 9.55
C GLY A 43 -0.59 -10.50 9.26
N TYR A 44 -0.53 -9.44 10.06
CA TYR A 44 -1.30 -8.21 9.83
C TYR A 44 -0.50 -7.22 8.96
N VAL A 45 -1.11 -6.10 8.55
CA VAL A 45 -0.39 -5.09 7.77
C VAL A 45 0.76 -4.53 8.63
N PRO A 46 2.03 -4.59 8.18
CA PRO A 46 3.15 -4.10 8.99
C PRO A 46 3.06 -2.60 9.27
N ASP A 47 3.46 -2.18 10.48
CA ASP A 47 3.33 -0.79 10.93
C ASP A 47 4.08 0.24 10.06
N PHE A 48 5.15 -0.17 9.38
CA PHE A 48 5.90 0.73 8.50
C PHE A 48 5.20 0.99 7.15
N PHE A 49 4.13 0.25 6.82
CA PHE A 49 3.30 0.59 5.66
C PHE A 49 2.63 1.95 5.85
N PRO A 50 2.50 2.74 4.77
CA PRO A 50 2.12 4.13 4.90
C PRO A 50 0.63 4.32 5.19
N GLY A 51 0.33 5.48 5.79
CA GLY A 51 -1.02 5.88 6.18
C GLY A 51 -1.27 5.70 7.68
N ASN A 52 -2.38 6.28 8.17
CA ASN A 52 -2.89 5.98 9.50
C ASN A 52 -3.82 4.79 9.38
N HIS A 53 -3.31 3.59 9.62
CA HIS A 53 -4.09 2.37 9.61
C HIS A 53 -4.16 1.75 10.99
N TYR A 54 -5.24 1.00 11.24
CA TYR A 54 -5.46 0.25 12.48
C TYR A 54 -5.27 -1.25 12.20
N GLY A 55 -4.08 -1.63 11.71
CA GLY A 55 -3.63 -3.02 11.55
C GLY A 55 -4.23 -3.81 10.37
N ASP A 56 -5.46 -3.51 9.94
CA ASP A 56 -6.17 -4.25 8.87
C ASP A 56 -6.41 -3.43 7.59
N TYR A 57 -5.85 -2.23 7.46
CA TYR A 57 -5.97 -1.40 6.26
C TYR A 57 -4.61 -1.08 5.64
N LEU A 58 -4.53 -1.23 4.32
CA LEU A 58 -3.43 -0.72 3.50
C LEU A 58 -3.90 0.54 2.77
N ILE A 59 -3.26 1.67 3.04
CA ILE A 59 -3.59 2.96 2.43
C ILE A 59 -2.53 3.34 1.41
N LEU A 60 -2.93 3.50 0.15
CA LEU A 60 -2.01 3.84 -0.94
C LEU A 60 -2.49 5.09 -1.67
N ASN A 61 -1.57 6.04 -1.80
CA ASN A 61 -1.75 7.22 -2.63
C ASN A 61 -0.90 7.04 -3.88
N ILE A 62 -1.51 6.67 -5.00
CA ILE A 62 -0.81 6.32 -6.23
C ILE A 62 -0.85 7.51 -7.18
N ASP A 63 0.32 7.99 -7.58
CA ASP A 63 0.49 8.94 -8.66
C ASP A 63 0.04 8.31 -9.99
N LEU A 64 -0.93 8.93 -10.67
CA LEU A 64 -1.52 8.34 -11.88
C LEU A 64 -0.61 8.42 -13.11
N GLU A 65 0.37 9.32 -13.12
CA GLU A 65 1.32 9.48 -14.23
C GLU A 65 2.47 8.47 -14.13
N THR A 66 3.05 8.34 -12.94
CA THR A 66 4.26 7.54 -12.71
C THR A 66 3.99 6.15 -12.12
N GLY A 67 2.80 5.94 -11.55
CA GLY A 67 2.46 4.74 -10.79
C GLY A 67 3.14 4.66 -9.41
N GLN A 68 3.86 5.70 -8.97
CA GLN A 68 4.55 5.69 -7.69
C GLN A 68 3.57 5.85 -6.51
N ILE A 69 3.82 5.10 -5.43
CA ILE A 69 3.10 5.27 -4.17
C ILE A 69 3.69 6.48 -3.44
N LYS A 70 3.00 7.61 -3.48
CA LYS A 70 3.45 8.91 -2.95
C LYS A 70 3.57 8.97 -1.43
N ASN A 71 2.78 8.15 -0.73
CA ASN A 71 2.84 8.04 0.72
C ASN A 71 3.85 6.99 1.19
N TRP A 72 4.49 6.22 0.29
CA TRP A 72 5.52 5.23 0.66
C TRP A 72 6.75 5.91 1.25
N LYS A 73 7.05 5.58 2.50
CA LYS A 73 8.29 5.98 3.15
C LYS A 73 9.27 4.82 3.02
N LYS A 74 10.46 5.11 2.47
CA LYS A 74 11.52 4.11 2.35
C LYS A 74 11.77 3.46 3.72
N PRO A 75 11.58 2.14 3.87
CA PRO A 75 11.84 1.45 5.13
C PRO A 75 13.34 1.44 5.42
N VAL A 76 13.70 1.35 6.70
CA VAL A 76 15.08 1.05 7.11
C VAL A 76 15.25 -0.45 7.32
N ALA A 77 16.49 -0.93 7.39
CA ALA A 77 16.78 -2.36 7.58
C ALA A 77 16.04 -2.94 8.80
N ALA A 78 16.02 -2.21 9.92
CA ALA A 78 15.32 -2.61 11.14
C ALA A 78 13.80 -2.79 10.97
N ASP A 79 13.16 -2.08 10.04
CA ASP A 79 11.72 -2.28 9.77
C ASP A 79 11.48 -3.62 9.09
N ILE A 80 12.39 -3.98 8.18
CA ILE A 80 12.35 -5.25 7.44
C ILE A 80 12.72 -6.42 8.35
N GLU A 81 13.75 -6.27 9.18
CA GLU A 81 14.17 -7.26 10.19
C GLU A 81 13.03 -7.58 11.17
N ARG A 82 12.35 -6.56 11.70
CA ARG A 82 11.19 -6.77 12.59
C ARG A 82 10.02 -7.48 11.92
N MET A 83 9.79 -7.21 10.62
CA MET A 83 8.73 -7.86 9.87
C MET A 83 8.99 -9.37 9.79
N ILE A 84 10.23 -9.77 9.47
CA ILE A 84 10.58 -11.18 9.30
C ILE A 84 10.74 -11.92 10.65
N GLU A 85 11.22 -11.24 11.70
CA GLU A 85 11.32 -11.82 13.06
C GLU A 85 9.94 -12.17 13.64
N ALA A 86 8.89 -11.41 13.28
CA ALA A 86 7.54 -11.65 13.77
C ALA A 86 6.87 -12.94 13.21
N GLU A 87 7.50 -13.65 12.26
CA GLU A 87 7.05 -14.99 11.82
C GLU A 87 7.52 -16.14 12.73
N GLU A 88 8.51 -15.93 13.60
CA GLU A 88 9.16 -17.03 14.35
C GLU A 88 8.52 -17.35 15.73
N ASP A 89 7.45 -16.68 16.13
CA ASP A 89 6.67 -16.92 17.37
C ASP A 89 5.30 -17.59 17.12
#